data_AF-K1TEQ6-F1
#
_entry.id   AF-K1TEQ6-F1
#
_cell.length_a   1.000
_cell.length_b   1.000
_cell.length_c   1.000
_cell.angle_alpha   90.00
_cell.angle_beta   90.00
_cell.angle_gamma   90.00
#
_symmetry.space_group_name_H-M   'P 1'
#
loop_
_entity.id
_entity.type
_entity.pdbx_description
1 polymer ?
#
loop_
_entity_poly.entity_id
_entity_poly.type
_entity_poly.pdbx_seq_one_letter_code
_entity_poly.pdbx_strand_id
1 'polypeptide(L)'
;MEWGITEAQALQACYDRGFDFGGLYEIYHRASCWCCPFQRIDELRKLRKHHPELWEKLMELDRRALAQFGTGPLGQFKQNWSVKRLDTRFAEEDGQTG
;
A
#
# COMPACT_ATOMS: atom_id res chain seq x y z
N MET A 1 -14.53 17.52 16.56
CA MET A 1 -14.55 16.08 16.91
C MET A 1 -15.85 15.86 17.68
N GLU A 2 -16.90 15.35 17.02
CA GLU A 2 -18.30 15.38 17.51
C GLU A 2 -18.64 14.40 18.63
N TRP A 3 -17.85 13.35 18.82
CA TRP A 3 -18.23 12.20 19.66
C TRP A 3 -17.37 12.00 20.92
N GLY A 4 -16.42 12.91 21.18
CA GLY A 4 -15.58 12.87 22.38
C GLY A 4 -14.62 11.68 22.49
N ILE A 5 -14.46 10.87 21.43
CA ILE A 5 -13.55 9.72 21.38
C ILE A 5 -12.52 9.88 20.25
N THR A 6 -11.32 9.35 20.48
CA THR A 6 -10.22 9.33 19.49
C THR A 6 -10.35 8.15 18.52
N GLU A 7 -9.63 8.19 17.39
CA GLU A 7 -9.55 7.07 16.44
C GLU A 7 -9.02 5.79 17.12
N ALA A 8 -8.04 5.91 18.02
CA ALA A 8 -7.52 4.78 18.78
C ALA A 8 -8.57 4.17 19.73
N GLN A 9 -9.37 5.01 20.39
CA GLN A 9 -10.47 4.54 21.25
C GLN A 9 -11.58 3.86 20.43
N ALA A 10 -11.92 4.41 19.27
CA ALA A 10 -12.88 3.79 18.36
C ALA A 10 -12.37 2.43 17.85
N LEU A 11 -11.09 2.34 17.47
CA LEU A 11 -10.48 1.09 17.02
C LEU A 11 -10.42 0.04 18.14
N GLN A 12 -10.06 0.44 19.36
CA GLN A 12 -10.06 -0.48 20.52
C GLN A 12 -11.47 -1.02 20.79
N ALA A 13 -12.50 -0.18 20.72
CA ALA A 13 -13.88 -0.62 20.89
C ALA A 13 -14.34 -1.64 19.83
N CYS A 14 -13.76 -1.60 18.62
CA CYS A 14 -13.96 -2.61 17.59
C CYS A 14 -13.27 -3.94 17.98
N TYR A 15 -12.01 -3.89 18.43
CA TYR A 15 -11.28 -5.08 18.89
C TYR A 15 -11.98 -5.77 20.06
N ASP A 16 -12.46 -5.01 21.05
CA ASP A 16 -13.18 -5.54 22.21
C ASP A 16 -14.47 -6.30 21.83
N ARG A 17 -14.99 -6.06 20.61
CA ARG A 17 -16.18 -6.72 20.04
C ARG A 17 -15.84 -7.83 19.05
N GLY A 18 -14.55 -8.16 18.89
CA GLY A 18 -14.07 -9.22 18.01
C GLY A 18 -13.88 -8.80 16.55
N PHE A 19 -13.88 -7.51 16.23
CA PHE A 19 -13.55 -7.03 14.89
C PHE A 19 -12.04 -6.78 14.77
N ASP A 20 -11.31 -7.70 14.13
CA ASP A 20 -9.85 -7.62 13.94
C ASP A 20 -9.43 -6.95 12.61
N PHE A 21 -10.40 -6.74 11.71
CA PHE A 21 -10.17 -6.25 10.34
C PHE A 21 -9.12 -7.05 9.58
N GLY A 22 -8.98 -8.35 9.88
CA GLY A 22 -7.95 -9.22 9.30
C GLY A 22 -6.52 -8.74 9.59
N GLY A 23 -6.29 -8.05 10.71
CA GLY A 23 -4.98 -7.53 11.12
C GLY A 23 -4.51 -6.30 10.33
N LEU A 24 -5.37 -5.69 9.49
CA LEU A 24 -4.96 -4.57 8.63
C LEU A 24 -4.37 -3.40 9.42
N TYR A 25 -4.94 -3.06 10.58
CA TYR A 25 -4.46 -1.95 11.41
C TYR A 25 -3.20 -2.28 12.23
N GLU A 26 -2.73 -3.53 12.22
CA GLU A 26 -1.42 -3.90 12.77
C GLU A 26 -0.29 -3.58 11.79
N ILE A 27 -0.59 -3.61 10.49
CA ILE A 27 0.38 -3.37 9.41
C ILE A 27 0.30 -1.91 8.96
N TYR A 28 -0.91 -1.42 8.70
CA TYR A 28 -1.18 -0.13 8.08
C TYR A 28 -1.62 0.89 9.11
N HIS A 29 -1.06 2.11 9.05
CA HIS A 29 -1.56 3.21 9.89
C HIS A 29 -3.04 3.51 9.59
N ARG A 30 -3.43 3.40 8.31
CA ARG A 30 -4.80 3.56 7.82
C ARG A 30 -5.06 2.51 6.75
N ALA A 31 -6.10 1.68 6.94
CA ALA A 31 -6.57 0.80 5.88
C ALA A 31 -6.96 1.63 4.65
N SER A 32 -6.35 1.33 3.50
CA SER A 32 -6.58 2.04 2.25
C SER A 32 -6.53 1.08 1.07
N CYS A 33 -6.98 1.54 -0.10
CA CYS A 33 -6.93 0.74 -1.32
C CYS A 33 -5.47 0.40 -1.69
N TRP A 34 -5.17 -0.88 -1.85
CA TRP A 34 -3.84 -1.41 -2.17
C TRP A 34 -3.29 -0.96 -3.53
N CYS A 35 -4.17 -0.53 -4.46
CA CYS A 35 -3.78 -0.02 -5.78
C CYS A 35 -3.89 1.51 -5.88
N CYS A 36 -3.88 2.23 -4.75
CA CYS A 36 -4.00 3.68 -4.76
C CYS A 36 -2.64 4.34 -5.06
N PRO A 37 -2.53 5.15 -6.13
CA PRO A 37 -1.27 5.79 -6.53
C PRO A 37 -0.81 6.88 -5.54
N PHE A 38 -1.71 7.34 -4.68
CA PHE A 38 -1.44 8.33 -3.64
C PHE A 38 -0.93 7.73 -2.33
N GLN A 39 -0.80 6.40 -2.23
CA GLN A 39 -0.18 5.78 -1.06
C GLN A 39 1.27 6.26 -0.87
N ARG A 40 1.66 6.36 0.40
CA ARG A 40 3.04 6.68 0.79
C ARG A 40 3.94 5.49 0.45
N ILE A 41 5.23 5.77 0.22
CA ILE A 41 6.20 4.76 -0.22
C ILE A 41 6.42 3.68 0.85
N ASP A 42 6.36 4.04 2.13
CA ASP A 42 6.41 3.10 3.25
C ASP A 42 5.24 2.12 3.27
N GLU A 43 4.02 2.60 3.00
CA GLU A 43 2.84 1.74 2.89
C GLU A 43 2.92 0.78 1.68
N LEU A 44 3.52 1.22 0.56
CA LEU A 44 3.80 0.34 -0.58
C LEU A 44 4.88 -0.71 -0.25
N ARG A 45 5.88 -0.36 0.56
CA ARG A 45 6.88 -1.32 1.05
C ARG A 45 6.21 -2.39 1.92
N LYS A 46 5.31 -1.99 2.82
CA LYS A 46 4.51 -2.92 3.62
C LYS A 46 3.63 -3.81 2.75
N LEU A 47 2.99 -3.27 1.71
CA LEU A 47 2.21 -4.05 0.75
C LEU A 47 3.07 -5.15 0.12
N ARG A 48 4.26 -4.81 -0.41
CA ARG A 48 5.20 -5.79 -0.97
C ARG A 48 5.58 -6.90 0.03
N LYS A 49 5.79 -6.54 1.29
CA LYS A 49 6.24 -7.47 2.34
C LYS A 49 5.12 -8.38 2.87
N HIS A 50 3.96 -7.80 3.16
CA HIS A 50 2.87 -8.48 3.87
C HIS A 50 1.82 -9.08 2.94
N HIS A 51 1.69 -8.57 1.72
CA HIS A 51 0.71 -9.02 0.72
C HIS A 51 1.34 -9.15 -0.67
N PRO A 52 2.32 -10.06 -0.85
CA PRO A 52 3.04 -10.22 -2.11
C PRO A 52 2.12 -10.50 -3.30
N GLU A 53 1.00 -11.18 -3.09
CA GLU A 53 -0.02 -11.45 -4.12
C GLU A 53 -0.71 -10.17 -4.63
N LEU A 54 -0.89 -9.17 -3.77
CA LEU A 54 -1.42 -7.87 -4.16
C LEU A 54 -0.34 -7.02 -4.83
N TRP A 55 0.91 -7.15 -4.41
CA TRP A 55 2.04 -6.52 -5.07
C TRP A 55 2.23 -7.01 -6.51
N GLU A 56 2.13 -8.31 -6.75
CA GLU A 56 2.17 -8.87 -8.10
C GLU A 56 1.02 -8.37 -8.97
N LYS A 57 -0.20 -8.30 -8.42
CA LYS A 57 -1.34 -7.70 -9.14
C LYS A 57 -1.10 -6.23 -9.46
N LEU A 58 -0.51 -5.46 -8.55
CA LEU A 58 -0.17 -4.06 -8.78
C LEU A 58 0.86 -3.91 -9.91
N MET A 59 1.89 -4.76 -9.91
CA MET A 59 2.87 -4.82 -11.00
C MET A 59 2.22 -5.11 -12.35
N GLU A 60 1.27 -6.03 -12.40
CA GLU A 60 0.54 -6.36 -13.62
C GLU A 60 -0.34 -5.21 -14.11
N LEU A 61 -1.07 -4.54 -13.20
CA LEU A 61 -1.86 -3.36 -13.54
C LEU A 61 -1.00 -2.22 -14.07
N ASP A 62 0.18 -1.96 -13.49
CA ASP A 62 1.14 -0.95 -13.98
C ASP A 62 1.65 -1.29 -15.38
N ARG A 63 2.00 -2.56 -15.65
CA ARG A 63 2.39 -2.99 -17.01
C ARG A 63 1.27 -2.77 -18.03
N ARG A 64 0.04 -3.13 -17.68
CA ARG A 64 -1.13 -2.95 -18.55
C ARG A 64 -1.42 -1.48 -18.82
N ALA A 65 -1.37 -0.64 -17.79
CA ALA A 65 -1.55 0.80 -17.92
C ALA A 65 -0.47 1.42 -18.82
N LEU A 66 0.80 1.03 -18.63
CA LEU A 66 1.91 1.48 -19.47
C LEU A 66 1.74 1.03 -20.93
N ALA A 67 1.33 -0.22 -21.17
CA ALA A 67 1.09 -0.73 -22.52
C ALA A 67 -0.08 -0.02 -23.23
N GLN A 68 -1.12 0.35 -22.48
CA GLN A 68 -2.32 0.96 -23.04
C GLN A 68 -2.20 2.48 -23.24
N PHE A 69 -1.55 3.18 -22.30
CA PHE A 69 -1.54 4.65 -22.23
C PHE A 69 -0.15 5.27 -22.36
N GLY A 70 0.90 4.46 -22.49
CA GLY A 70 2.29 4.92 -22.61
C GLY A 70 2.82 5.55 -21.33
N THR A 71 3.91 6.31 -21.42
CA THR A 71 4.56 6.92 -20.25
C THR A 71 3.88 8.21 -19.77
N GLY A 72 2.64 8.48 -20.19
CA GLY A 72 1.88 9.64 -19.73
C GLY A 72 1.28 9.45 -18.33
N PRO A 73 0.60 10.47 -17.78
CA PRO A 73 -0.02 10.40 -16.45
C PRO A 73 -1.03 9.26 -16.28
N LEU A 74 -1.64 8.77 -17.37
CA LEU A 74 -2.60 7.66 -17.35
C LEU A 74 -1.93 6.28 -17.36
N GLY A 75 -0.68 6.19 -17.83
CA GLY A 75 0.04 4.92 -17.94
C GLY A 75 1.14 4.74 -16.89
N GLN A 76 1.31 5.69 -15.98
CA GLN A 76 2.19 5.56 -14.82
C GLN A 76 1.37 5.41 -13.55
N PHE A 77 1.69 4.40 -12.74
CA PHE A 77 1.07 4.24 -11.42
C PHE A 77 1.27 5.48 -10.54
N LYS A 78 2.49 5.93 -10.30
CA LYS A 78 2.78 7.05 -9.40
C LYS A 78 3.71 8.05 -10.08
N GLN A 79 3.55 9.34 -9.76
CA GLN A 79 4.42 10.38 -10.31
C GLN A 79 5.90 10.03 -10.07
N ASN A 80 6.67 9.92 -11.17
CA ASN A 80 8.09 9.56 -11.21
C ASN A 80 8.45 8.12 -10.81
N TRP A 81 7.47 7.27 -10.51
CA TRP A 81 7.68 5.90 -10.03
C TRP A 81 6.78 4.91 -10.75
N SER A 82 7.39 4.01 -11.55
CA SER A 82 6.75 2.75 -11.92
C SER A 82 6.82 1.77 -10.75
N VAL A 83 5.88 0.83 -10.70
CA VAL A 83 5.88 -0.21 -9.65
C VAL A 83 7.13 -1.07 -9.77
N LYS A 84 7.60 -1.34 -11.00
CA LYS A 84 8.86 -2.04 -11.25
C LYS A 84 10.07 -1.30 -10.64
N ARG A 85 10.14 0.03 -10.78
CA ARG A 85 11.23 0.83 -10.20
C ARG A 85 11.18 0.81 -8.67
N LEU A 86 9.98 0.84 -8.09
CA LEU A 86 9.80 0.70 -6.65
C LEU A 86 10.23 -0.68 -6.17
N ASP A 87 9.90 -1.74 -6.89
CA ASP A 87 10.30 -3.12 -6.56
C ASP A 87 11.83 -3.28 -6.51
N THR A 88 12.54 -2.80 -7.54
CA THR A 88 14.02 -2.80 -7.57
C THR A 88 14.59 -2.02 -6.38
N ARG A 89 14.09 -0.81 -6.13
CA ARG A 89 14.53 0.01 -5.01
C ARG A 89 14.33 -0.71 -3.67
N PHE A 90 13.17 -1.33 -3.46
CA PHE A 90 12.88 -2.03 -2.21
C PHE A 90 13.80 -3.25 -2.03
N ALA A 91 14.06 -4.01 -3.10
CA ALA A 91 15.02 -5.12 -3.05
C ALA A 91 16.45 -4.65 -2.70
N GLU A 92 16.90 -3.52 -3.23
CA GLU A 92 18.19 -2.92 -2.89
C GLU A 92 18.25 -2.45 -1.43
N GLU A 93 17.19 -1.81 -0.93
CA GLU A 93 17.07 -1.37 0.48
C GLU A 93 17.10 -2.58 1.43
N ASP A 94 16.37 -3.66 1.11
CA ASP A 94 16.35 -4.89 1.90
C ASP A 94 17.74 -5.54 1.99
N GLY A 95 18.50 -5.55 0.88
CA GLY A 95 19.84 -6.13 0.82
C GLY A 95 20.93 -5.33 1.52
N GLN A 96 20.73 -4.03 1.77
CA GLN A 96 21.65 -3.19 2.54
C GLN A 96 21.45 -3.32 4.05
N THR A 97 20.34 -3.91 4.47
CA THR A 97 19.99 -4.11 5.89
C THR A 97 20.38 -5.51 6.39
N GLY A 98 21.09 -6.29 5.58
CA GLY A 98 21.55 -7.66 5.86
C GLY A 98 23.00 -7.76 6.31
#